data_AF-A0A2E5CER1-F1
#
_entry.id   AF-A0A2E5CER1-F1
#
_cell.length_a   1.000
_cell.length_b   1.000
_cell.length_c   1.000
_cell.angle_alpha   90.00
_cell.angle_beta   90.00
_cell.angle_gamma   90.00
#
_symmetry.space_group_name_H-M   'P 1'
#
loop_
_entity.id
_entity.type
_entity.pdbx_description
1 polymer ?
#
loop_
_entity_poly.entity_id
_entity_poly.type
_entity_poly.pdbx_seq_one_letter_code
_entity_poly.pdbx_strand_id
1 'polypeptide(L)' 'MQIEFFNDPKIILVCLCLASIRVYLEIIGFNLQKLPLTNKLLGDRGTNFHKTGLYLSIGYILLFAPQALMS' A
#
# COMPACT_ATOMS: atom_id res chain seq x y z
N MET A 1 3.10 -20.45 -12.34
CA MET A 1 1.98 -19.58 -12.78
C MET A 1 1.71 -18.40 -11.85
N GLN A 2 1.55 -18.57 -10.52
CA GLN A 2 1.23 -17.42 -9.64
C GLN A 2 2.38 -16.42 -9.42
N ILE A 3 3.64 -16.87 -9.41
CA ILE A 3 4.81 -16.01 -9.16
C ILE A 3 5.09 -15.09 -10.35
N GLU A 4 4.84 -15.54 -11.58
CA GLU A 4 5.06 -14.74 -12.80
C GLU A 4 4.14 -13.51 -12.86
N PHE A 5 2.92 -13.62 -12.34
CA PHE A 5 1.99 -12.49 -12.28
C PHE A 5 2.55 -11.33 -11.45
N PHE A 6 3.15 -11.62 -10.29
CA PHE A 6 3.73 -10.59 -9.42
C PHE A 6 5.04 -10.00 -9.94
N ASN A 7 5.67 -10.64 -10.92
CA ASN A 7 6.88 -10.15 -11.59
C ASN A 7 6.58 -9.33 -12.86
N ASP A 8 5.32 -9.16 -13.24
CA ASP A 8 4.97 -8.27 -14.35
C ASP A 8 5.31 -6.81 -13.96
N PRO A 9 6.17 -6.11 -14.74
CA PRO A 9 6.56 -4.73 -14.46
C PRO A 9 5.37 -3.78 -14.29
N LYS A 10 4.26 -4.03 -15.00
CA LYS A 10 3.03 -3.22 -14.89
C LYS A 10 2.39 -3.38 -13.53
N ILE A 11 2.40 -4.60 -12.99
CA ILE A 11 1.83 -4.89 -11.67
C ILE A 11 2.69 -4.28 -10.58
N ILE A 12 4.01 -4.40 -10.68
CA ILE A 12 4.95 -3.75 -9.76
C ILE A 12 4.73 -2.23 -9.76
N LEU A 13 4.60 -1.62 -10.94
CA LEU A 13 4.35 -0.18 -11.06
C LEU A 13 3.02 0.24 -10.43
N VAL A 14 1.93 -0.49 -10.69
CA VAL A 14 0.62 -0.22 -10.06
C VAL A 14 0.71 -0.35 -8.54
N CYS A 15 1.35 -1.39 -8.04
CA CYS A 15 1.57 -1.57 -6.60
C CYS A 15 2.42 -0.45 -5.98
N LEU A 16 3.47 0.02 -6.68
CA LEU A 16 4.28 1.16 -6.25
C LEU A 16 3.47 2.45 -6.19
N CYS A 17 2.62 2.71 -7.20
CA CYS A 17 1.71 3.85 -7.18
C CYS A 17 0.74 3.79 -5.99
N LEU A 18 0.11 2.65 -5.75
CA LEU A 18 -0.81 2.47 -4.61
C LEU A 18 -0.09 2.60 -3.26
N ALA A 19 1.11 2.04 -3.12
CA ALA A 19 1.93 2.17 -1.93
C ALA A 19 2.31 3.64 -1.67
N SER A 20 2.68 4.37 -2.74
CA SER A 20 3.02 5.80 -2.66
C SER A 20 1.81 6.64 -2.24
N ILE A 21 0.64 6.38 -2.82
CA ILE A 21 -0.62 7.02 -2.41
C ILE A 21 -0.90 6.72 -0.93
N ARG A 22 -0.72 5.47 -0.48
CA ARG A 22 -0.96 5.10 0.92
C ARG A 22 -0.06 5.86 1.89
N VAL A 23 1.22 6.01 1.56
CA VAL A 23 2.18 6.78 2.36
C VAL A 23 1.83 8.27 2.33
N TYR A 24 1.48 8.82 1.17
CA TYR A 24 1.04 10.21 1.05
C TYR A 24 -0.16 10.52 1.95
N LEU A 25 -1.19 9.66 1.95
CA LEU A 25 -2.37 9.81 2.81
C LEU A 25 -1.99 9.84 4.30
N GLU A 26 -0.97 9.08 4.70
CA GLU A 26 -0.47 9.12 6.08
C GLU A 26 0.22 10.46 6.40
N ILE A 27 1.06 10.96 5.48
CA ILE A 27 1.80 12.22 5.67
C ILE A 27 0.86 13.41 5.86
N ILE A 28 -0.25 13.47 5.11
CA ILE A 28 -1.24 14.53 5.26
C ILE A 28 -2.20 14.32 6.45
N GLY A 29 -2.02 13.26 7.24
CA GLY A 29 -2.87 12.95 8.39
C GLY A 29 -4.28 12.51 8.01
N PHE A 30 -4.48 11.89 6.83
CA PHE A 30 -5.78 11.44 6.38
C PHE A 30 -6.30 10.32 7.28
N ASN A 31 -7.45 10.55 7.92
CA ASN A 31 -8.03 9.57 8.83
C ASN A 31 -8.80 8.47 8.08
N LEU A 32 -8.10 7.40 7.73
CA LEU A 32 -8.65 6.24 7.01
C LEU A 32 -9.74 5.49 7.79
N GLN A 33 -9.78 5.59 9.12
CA GLN A 33 -10.83 4.96 9.93
C GLN A 33 -12.20 5.61 9.73
N LYS A 34 -12.22 6.90 9.38
CA LYS A 34 -13.46 7.62 9.10
C LYS A 34 -14.09 7.22 7.77
N LEU A 35 -13.40 6.43 6.94
CA LEU A 35 -14.00 5.95 5.70
C LEU A 35 -15.14 4.98 6.02
N PRO A 36 -16.31 5.14 5.36
CA PRO A 36 -17.49 4.31 5.63
C PRO A 36 -17.23 2.83 5.34
N LEU A 37 -16.33 2.52 4.39
CA LEU A 37 -15.97 1.16 4.04
C LEU A 37 -15.15 0.49 5.16
N THR A 38 -14.10 1.16 5.66
CA THR A 38 -13.28 0.66 6.76
C THR A 38 -14.13 0.45 8.01
N ASN A 39 -14.93 1.45 8.38
CA ASN A 39 -15.72 1.40 9.61
C ASN A 39 -16.73 0.24 9.56
N LYS A 40 -17.43 0.06 8.43
CA LYS A 40 -18.40 -1.04 8.27
C LYS A 40 -17.78 -2.43 8.24
N LEU A 41 -16.60 -2.60 7.63
CA LEU A 41 -15.99 -3.94 7.43
C LEU A 41 -15.07 -4.36 8.57
N LEU A 42 -14.30 -3.42 9.12
CA LEU A 42 -13.21 -3.72 10.05
C LEU A 42 -13.48 -3.20 11.47
N GLY A 43 -14.35 -2.20 11.63
CA GLY A 43 -14.62 -1.55 12.91
C GLY A 43 -13.32 -1.19 13.64
N ASP A 44 -13.19 -1.61 14.89
CA ASP A 44 -12.02 -1.36 15.75
C ASP A 44 -10.71 -1.98 15.21
N ARG A 45 -10.80 -3.04 14.40
CA ARG A 45 -9.62 -3.65 13.77
C ARG A 45 -9.05 -2.79 12.64
N GLY A 46 -9.80 -1.79 12.17
CA GLY A 46 -9.37 -0.87 11.11
C GLY A 46 -8.06 -0.16 11.46
N THR A 47 -7.86 0.20 12.74
CA THR A 47 -6.60 0.79 13.23
C THR A 47 -5.38 -0.05 12.88
N ASN A 48 -5.43 -1.33 13.27
CA ASN A 48 -4.30 -2.24 13.10
C ASN A 48 -4.11 -2.58 11.62
N PHE A 49 -5.21 -2.73 10.87
CA PHE A 49 -5.15 -2.95 9.42
C PHE A 49 -4.44 -1.80 8.69
N HIS A 50 -4.81 -0.55 8.98
CA HIS A 50 -4.20 0.62 8.34
C HIS A 50 -2.73 0.81 8.74
N LYS A 51 -2.36 0.47 9.97
CA LYS A 51 -0.98 0.51 10.45
C LYS A 51 -0.12 -0.57 9.77
N THR A 52 -0.61 -1.80 9.70
CA THR A 52 0.06 -2.89 8.98
C THR A 52 0.21 -2.58 7.49
N GLY A 53 -0.86 -2.09 6.85
CA GLY A 53 -0.84 -1.70 5.44
C GLY A 53 0.15 -0.57 5.14
N LEU A 54 0.34 0.37 6.07
CA LEU A 54 1.36 1.41 5.96
C LEU A 54 2.78 0.82 6.00
N TYR A 55 3.09 -0.02 6.99
CA TYR A 55 4.41 -0.66 7.07
C TYR A 55 4.72 -1.49 5.83
N LEU A 56 3.73 -2.23 5.32
CA LEU A 56 3.88 -2.99 4.08
C LEU A 56 4.13 -2.07 2.88
N SER A 57 3.42 -0.94 2.78
CA SER A 57 3.62 0.04 1.71
C SER A 57 5.01 0.65 1.74
N ILE A 58 5.51 1.04 2.92
CA ILE A 58 6.87 1.56 3.10
C ILE A 58 7.90 0.50 2.68
N GLY A 59 7.76 -0.73 3.18
CA GLY A 59 8.65 -1.83 2.80
C GLY A 59 8.63 -2.11 1.31
N TYR A 60 7.46 -2.09 0.67
CA TYR A 60 7.31 -2.32 -0.75
C TYR A 60 8.03 -1.24 -1.58
N ILE A 61 7.88 0.04 -1.22
CA ILE A 61 8.61 1.13 -1.88
C ILE A 61 10.12 0.94 -1.73
N LEU A 62 10.61 0.65 -0.53
CA LEU A 62 12.05 0.49 -0.28
C LEU A 62 12.66 -0.66 -1.08
N LEU A 63 11.94 -1.76 -1.25
CA LEU A 63 12.43 -2.96 -1.93
C LEU A 63 12.29 -2.87 -3.45
N PHE A 64 11.20 -2.32 -3.97
CA PHE A 64 10.85 -2.41 -5.39
C PHE A 64 11.03 -1.10 -6.17
N ALA A 65 10.98 0.07 -5.53
CA ALA A 65 11.15 1.34 -6.25
C ALA A 65 12.56 1.51 -6.87
N PRO A 66 13.68 1.12 -6.20
CA PRO A 66 15.00 1.21 -6.81
C PRO A 66 15.10 0.33 -8.06
N GLN A 67 14.60 -0.90 -7.98
CA GLN A 67 14.58 -1.81 -9.13
C GLN A 67 13.77 -1.24 -10.29
N ALA A 68 12.58 -0.70 -10.02
CA ALA A 68 11.72 -0.11 -11.05
C ALA A 68 12.29 1.16 -11.69
N LEU A 69 13.14 1.90 -10.98
CA LEU A 69 13.81 3.10 -11.51
C LEU A 69 15.04 2.75 -12.36
N MET A 70 15.71 1.63 -12.06
CA MET A 70 16.93 1.18 -12.73
C MET A 70 16.68 0.23 -13.91
N SER A 71 15.45 -0.25 -14.10
CA SER A 71 15.02 -1.09 -15.23
C SER A 71 14.67 -0.27 -16.46
#